data_AF-A0A954TEH4-F1
#
_entry.id   AF-A0A954TEH4-F1
#
_cell.length_a   1.000
_cell.length_b   1.000
_cell.length_c   1.000
_cell.angle_alpha   90.00
_cell.angle_beta   90.00
_cell.angle_gamma   90.00
#
_symmetry.space_group_name_H-M   'P 1'
#
loop_
_entity.id
_entity.type
_entity.pdbx_description
1 polymer ?
#
loop_
_entity_poly.entity_id
_entity_poly.type
_entity_poly.pdbx_seq_one_letter_code
_entity_poly.pdbx_strand_id
1 'polypeptide(L)' 'RESLLIRGILPIIPPRSNRKVPEHPDYRRYRDRNRVERMFGKLKQQRRIATRYDKTILSFESFLNLAAARLWLKAFVNRA' A
#
# COMPACT_ATOMS: atom_id res chain seq x y z
N ARG A 1 16.18 2.35 13.28
CA ARG A 1 15.22 1.22 13.38
C ARG A 1 14.62 1.18 14.77
N GLU A 2 15.41 1.40 15.82
CA GLU A 2 14.95 1.58 17.21
C GLU A 2 13.82 2.60 17.35
N SER A 3 13.94 3.78 16.73
CA SER A 3 12.86 4.79 16.73
C SER A 3 11.54 4.32 16.10
N LEU A 4 11.58 3.35 15.18
CA LEU A 4 10.39 2.74 14.60
C LEU A 4 9.79 1.72 15.56
N LEU A 5 10.64 0.91 16.21
CA LEU A 5 10.22 -0.04 17.24
C LEU A 5 9.54 0.66 18.43
N ILE A 6 10.07 1.80 18.87
CA ILE A 6 9.46 2.65 19.91
C ILE A 6 8.04 3.11 19.51
N ARG A 7 7.80 3.30 18.20
CA ARG A 7 6.49 3.69 17.65
C ARG A 7 5.59 2.48 17.32
N GLY A 8 5.99 1.26 17.70
CA GLY A 8 5.28 0.02 17.37
C GLY A 8 5.36 -0.39 15.88
N ILE A 9 6.26 0.23 15.11
CA ILE A 9 6.44 -0.04 13.68
C ILE A 9 7.57 -1.06 13.51
N LEU A 10 7.23 -2.25 13.00
CA LEU A 10 8.21 -3.26 12.66
C LEU A 10 9.03 -2.85 11.44
N PRO A 11 10.35 -2.68 11.55
CA PRO A 11 11.18 -2.33 10.42
C PRO A 11 11.41 -3.58 9.57
N ILE A 12 10.60 -3.74 8.52
CA ILE A 12 10.68 -4.90 7.60
C ILE A 12 11.47 -4.61 6.32
N ILE A 13 11.95 -3.38 6.12
CA ILE A 13 12.67 -2.99 4.91
C ILE A 13 14.07 -3.65 4.92
N PRO A 14 14.44 -4.40 3.86
CA PRO A 14 15.76 -4.98 3.70
C PRO A 14 16.86 -3.93 3.77
N PRO A 15 18.01 -4.26 4.37
CA PRO A 15 19.17 -3.38 4.33
C PRO A 15 19.66 -3.20 2.89
N ARG A 16 20.33 -2.07 2.62
CA ARG A 16 21.07 -1.89 1.36
C ARG A 16 22.26 -2.85 1.31
N SER A 17 22.66 -3.24 0.10
CA SER A 17 23.78 -4.17 -0.14
C SER A 17 25.12 -3.70 0.45
N ASN A 18 25.30 -2.39 0.61
CA ASN A 18 26.52 -1.79 1.16
C ASN A 18 26.54 -1.65 2.70
N ARG A 19 25.55 -2.20 3.43
CA ARG A 19 25.48 -2.09 4.88
C ARG A 19 26.46 -3.08 5.53
N LYS A 20 27.41 -2.57 6.33
CA LYS A 20 28.45 -3.36 7.02
C LYS A 20 27.89 -4.43 7.97
N VAL A 21 26.80 -4.12 8.66
CA VAL A 21 26.10 -5.06 9.56
C VAL A 21 24.64 -5.14 9.10
N PRO A 22 24.32 -6.06 8.16
CA PRO A 22 22.98 -6.23 7.66
C PRO A 22 22.13 -7.04 8.65
N GLU A 23 21.08 -6.41 9.17
CA GLU A 23 20.00 -7.11 9.86
C GLU A 23 19.12 -7.83 8.82
N HIS A 24 18.64 -9.03 9.15
CA HIS A 24 17.78 -9.82 8.27
C HIS A 24 16.32 -9.66 8.70
N PRO A 25 15.55 -8.75 8.09
CA PRO A 25 14.12 -8.62 8.40
C PRO A 25 13.33 -9.82 7.87
N ASP A 26 12.08 -9.94 8.32
CA ASP A 26 11.14 -10.91 7.76
C ASP A 26 10.85 -10.58 6.27
N TYR A 27 11.57 -11.27 5.39
CA TYR A 27 11.44 -11.11 3.94
C TYR A 27 10.07 -11.56 3.41
N ARG A 28 9.36 -12.44 4.12
CA ARG A 28 8.00 -12.84 3.73
C ARG A 28 7.04 -11.67 3.92
N ARG A 29 7.09 -11.02 5.10
CA ARG A 29 6.31 -9.79 5.36
C ARG A 29 6.70 -8.66 4.40
N TYR A 30 7.98 -8.50 4.09
CA TYR A 30 8.41 -7.50 3.11
C TYR A 30 7.82 -7.77 1.71
N ARG A 31 7.73 -9.04 1.30
CA ARG A 31 7.12 -9.43 0.01
C ARG A 31 5.62 -9.09 -0.05
N ASP A 32 4.90 -9.22 1.06
CA ASP A 32 3.46 -8.94 1.10
C ASP A 32 3.14 -7.46 0.83
N ARG A 33 4.09 -6.54 1.04
CA ARG A 33 3.97 -5.11 0.68
C ARG A 33 3.62 -4.90 -0.80
N ASN A 34 4.08 -5.78 -1.69
CA ASN A 34 3.75 -5.72 -3.12
C ASN A 34 2.23 -5.78 -3.37
N ARG A 35 1.47 -6.49 -2.51
CA ARG A 35 0.00 -6.56 -2.65
C ARG A 35 -0.63 -5.18 -2.42
N VAL A 36 -0.17 -4.47 -1.40
CA VAL A 36 -0.60 -3.12 -1.07
C VAL A 36 -0.20 -2.13 -2.16
N GLU A 37 1.05 -2.21 -2.65
CA GLU A 37 1.54 -1.35 -3.73
C GLU A 37 0.75 -1.54 -5.02
N ARG A 38 0.47 -2.79 -5.40
CA ARG A 38 -0.36 -3.11 -6.57
C ARG A 38 -1.80 -2.62 -6.39
N MET A 39 -2.36 -2.70 -5.18
CA MET A 39 -3.68 -2.14 -4.89
C MET A 39 -3.70 -0.63 -5.14
N PHE A 40 -2.74 0.12 -4.58
CA PHE A 40 -2.63 1.55 -4.82
C PHE A 40 -2.34 1.90 -6.29
N GLY A 41 -1.54 1.09 -6.97
CA GLY A 41 -1.30 1.22 -8.40
C GLY A 41 -2.59 1.13 -9.21
N LYS A 42 -3.47 0.15 -8.89
CA LYS A 42 -4.78 0.01 -9.51
C LYS A 42 -5.72 1.18 -9.18
N LEU A 43 -5.76 1.63 -7.92
CA LEU A 43 -6.54 2.82 -7.53
C LEU A 43 -6.10 4.07 -8.31
N LYS A 44 -4.78 4.24 -8.48
CA LYS A 44 -4.20 5.37 -9.23
C LYS A 44 -4.32 5.26 -10.75
N GLN A 45 -4.85 4.17 -11.31
CA GLN A 45 -5.23 4.16 -12.73
C GLN A 45 -6.39 5.12 -13.01
N GLN A 46 -7.21 5.41 -12.00
CA GLN A 46 -8.29 6.39 -12.09
C GLN A 46 -7.72 7.78 -11.84
N ARG A 47 -7.62 8.58 -12.92
CA ARG A 47 -7.02 9.92 -12.89
C ARG A 47 -7.59 10.80 -11.77
N ARG A 48 -8.92 10.82 -11.58
CA ARG A 48 -9.60 11.57 -10.50
C ARG A 48 -8.97 11.34 -9.12
N ILE A 49 -8.64 10.08 -8.80
CA ILE A 49 -8.03 9.70 -7.52
C ILE A 49 -6.54 10.03 -7.52
N ALA A 50 -5.82 9.69 -8.60
CA ALA A 50 -4.38 9.90 -8.69
C ALA A 50 -3.96 11.37 -8.55
N THR A 51 -4.73 12.28 -9.14
CA THR A 51 -4.44 13.72 -9.14
C THR A 51 -5.23 14.49 -8.08
N ARG A 52 -6.06 13.81 -7.27
CA ARG A 52 -6.90 14.42 -6.23
C ARG A 52 -7.70 15.63 -6.75
N TYR A 53 -8.57 15.39 -7.73
CA TYR A 53 -9.39 16.45 -8.33
C TYR A 53 -10.49 16.98 -7.42
N ASP A 54 -10.95 16.17 -6.48
CA ASP A 54 -12.01 16.52 -5.57
C ASP A 54 -11.53 17.57 -4.55
N LYS A 55 -12.25 18.70 -4.47
CA LYS A 55 -11.93 19.84 -3.58
C LYS A 55 -12.16 19.50 -2.11
N THR A 56 -13.21 18.74 -1.81
CA THR A 56 -13.58 18.36 -0.44
C THR A 56 -13.02 16.99 -0.10
N ILE A 57 -12.67 16.81 1.18
CA ILE A 57 -12.21 15.51 1.69
C ILE A 57 -13.30 14.46 1.51
N LEU A 58 -14.56 14.81 1.80
CA LEU A 58 -15.70 13.91 1.68
C LEU A 58 -15.91 13.39 0.23
N SER A 59 -15.80 14.27 -0.78
CA SER A 59 -15.94 13.86 -2.17
C SER A 59 -14.80 12.93 -2.58
N PHE A 60 -13.57 13.28 -2.22
CA PHE A 60 -12.41 12.44 -2.49
C PHE A 60 -12.54 11.05 -1.84
N GLU A 61 -12.94 11.01 -0.57
CA GLU A 61 -13.13 9.76 0.18
C GLU A 61 -14.25 8.91 -0.41
N SER A 62 -15.37 9.52 -0.80
CA SER A 62 -16.48 8.80 -1.44
C SER A 62 -16.05 8.13 -2.74
N PHE A 63 -15.33 8.84 -3.61
CA PHE A 63 -14.80 8.26 -4.85
C PHE A 63 -13.72 7.20 -4.59
N LEU A 64 -12.87 7.40 -3.58
CA LEU A 64 -11.88 6.42 -3.17
C LEU A 64 -12.54 5.12 -2.69
N ASN A 65 -13.58 5.22 -1.86
CA ASN A 65 -14.35 4.08 -1.37
C ASN A 65 -15.07 3.35 -2.52
N LEU A 66 -15.67 4.09 -3.46
CA LEU A 66 -16.31 3.50 -4.63
C LEU A 66 -15.30 2.74 -5.51
N ALA A 67 -14.12 3.31 -5.72
CA ALA A 67 -13.04 2.66 -6.47
C ALA A 67 -12.53 1.40 -5.77
N ALA A 68 -12.35 1.45 -4.45
CA ALA A 68 -11.96 0.29 -3.66
C ALA A 68 -13.01 -0.82 -3.73
N ALA A 69 -14.30 -0.49 -3.59
CA ALA A 69 -15.40 -1.44 -3.72
C ALA A 69 -15.43 -2.11 -5.10
N ARG A 70 -15.27 -1.33 -6.18
CA ARG A 70 -15.18 -1.86 -7.54
C ARG A 70 -13.99 -2.82 -7.73
N LEU A 71 -12.82 -2.47 -7.20
CA LEU A 71 -11.65 -3.37 -7.26
C LEU A 71 -11.86 -4.66 -6.48
N TRP A 72 -12.51 -4.57 -5.31
CA TRP A 72 -12.82 -5.71 -4.47
C TRP A 72 -13.85 -6.64 -5.14
N LEU A 73 -14.95 -6.09 -5.68
CA LEU A 73 -15.97 -6.86 -6.39
C LEU A 73 -15.39 -7.60 -7.61
N LYS A 74 -14.52 -6.96 -8.40
CA LYS A 74 -13.83 -7.64 -9.51
C LYS A 74 -13.00 -8.83 -9.02
N ALA A 75 -12.29 -8.67 -7.90
CA ALA A 75 -11.49 -9.73 -7.30
C ALA A 75 -12.33 -10.81 -6.60
N PHE A 76 -13.59 -10.52 -6.26
CA PHE A 76 -14.55 -11.46 -5.70
C PHE A 76 -15.18 -12.32 -6.81
N VAL A 77 -15.70 -11.67 -7.86
CA VAL A 77 -16.39 -12.33 -8.99
C VAL A 77 -15.43 -13.20 -9.81
N ASN A 78 -14.22 -12.71 -10.08
CA ASN A 78 -13.24 -13.43 -10.89
C ASN A 78 -12.41 -14.47 -10.10
N ARG A 79 -12.89 -14.87 -8.92
CA ARG A 79 -12.25 -15.87 -8.05
C ARG A 79 -12.98 -17.22 -8.05
N ALA A 80 -13.91 -17.41 -9.00
CA ALA A 80 -14.49 -18.70 -9.36
C ALA A 80 -13.61 -19.41 -10.39
#